data_AF-A0AAE3DGN8-F1
#
_entry.id   AF-A0AAE3DGN8-F1
#
_cell.length_a   1.000
_cell.length_b   1.000
_cell.length_c   1.000
_cell.angle_alpha   90.00
_cell.angle_beta   90.00
_cell.angle_gamma   90.00
#
_symmetry.space_group_name_H-M   'P 1'
#
loop_
_entity.id
_entity.type
_entity.pdbx_description
1 polymer ?
#
loop_
_entity_poly.entity_id
_entity_poly.type
_entity_poly.pdbx_seq_one_letter_code
_entity_poly.pdbx_strand_id
1 'polypeptide(L)'
;MFNAQNRIRQLMAERGWTIYRLAQESGLSQTTISNIFKRNNQPSLPTVNAICEACGIKLAQFFTENEPVNVPNAQSELNSSVASLREDQREALAAFIKTIV
;
A
#
# COMPACT_ATOMS: atom_id res chain seq x y z
N MET A 1 5.84 11.56 10.36
CA MET A 1 5.07 10.77 11.35
C MET A 1 3.86 10.22 10.63
N PHE A 2 3.62 8.91 10.70
CA PHE A 2 2.57 8.25 9.93
C PHE A 2 1.17 8.71 10.33
N ASN A 3 0.35 9.11 9.36
CA ASN A 3 -1.03 9.53 9.54
C ASN A 3 -2.00 8.52 8.91
N ALA A 4 -2.48 7.60 9.74
CA ALA A 4 -3.42 6.56 9.34
C ALA A 4 -4.72 7.12 8.72
N GLN A 5 -5.21 8.27 9.20
CA GLN A 5 -6.46 8.85 8.70
C GLN A 5 -6.29 9.35 7.26
N ASN A 6 -5.17 10.01 6.97
CA ASN A 6 -4.86 10.46 5.61
C ASN A 6 -4.71 9.28 4.66
N ARG A 7 -4.05 8.20 5.11
CA ARG A 7 -3.92 6.98 4.31
C ARG A 7 -5.29 6.35 4.00
N ILE A 8 -6.18 6.27 4.99
CA ILE A 8 -7.54 5.75 4.78
C ILE A 8 -8.31 6.65 3.79
N ARG A 9 -8.20 7.98 3.90
CA ARG A 9 -8.83 8.91 2.95
C ARG A 9 -8.31 8.72 1.53
N GLN A 10 -7.02 8.50 1.36
CA GLN A 10 -6.42 8.23 0.05
C GLN A 10 -7.00 6.94 -0.54
N LEU A 11 -7.00 5.84 0.22
CA LEU A 11 -7.54 4.55 -0.24
C LEU A 11 -9.02 4.63 -0.63
N MET A 12 -9.80 5.43 0.12
CA MET A 12 -11.18 5.73 -0.22
C MET A 12 -11.30 6.55 -1.52
N ALA A 13 -10.49 7.59 -1.68
CA ALA A 13 -10.51 8.45 -2.85
C ALA A 13 -10.15 7.69 -4.14
N GLU A 14 -9.11 6.83 -4.09
CA GLU A 14 -8.70 5.96 -5.21
C GLU A 14 -9.83 5.04 -5.69
N ARG A 15 -10.78 4.70 -4.81
CA ARG A 15 -11.92 3.81 -5.10
C ARG A 15 -13.25 4.54 -5.24
N GLY A 16 -13.27 5.86 -5.08
CA GLY A 16 -14.51 6.65 -5.03
C GLY A 16 -15.43 6.26 -3.86
N TRP A 17 -14.87 5.74 -2.76
CA TRP A 17 -15.66 5.25 -1.63
C TRP A 17 -16.08 6.36 -0.67
N THR A 18 -17.34 6.29 -0.25
CA THR A 18 -17.85 7.08 0.87
C THR A 18 -17.54 6.38 2.20
N ILE A 19 -17.68 7.10 3.31
CA ILE A 19 -17.59 6.51 4.66
C ILE A 19 -18.55 5.33 4.80
N TYR A 20 -19.75 5.48 4.24
CA TYR A 20 -20.74 4.41 4.23
C TYR A 20 -20.23 3.18 3.47
N ARG A 21 -19.68 3.37 2.27
CA ARG A 21 -19.16 2.24 1.49
C ARG A 21 -18.00 1.55 2.21
N LEU A 22 -17.07 2.31 2.77
CA LEU A 22 -15.96 1.75 3.54
C LEU A 22 -16.46 0.94 4.75
N ALA A 23 -17.48 1.43 5.46
CA ALA A 23 -18.10 0.70 6.57
C ALA A 23 -18.70 -0.65 6.12
N GLN A 24 -19.40 -0.67 4.97
CA GLN A 24 -19.97 -1.90 4.42
C GLN A 24 -18.87 -2.90 4.01
N GLU A 25 -17.84 -2.44 3.32
CA GLU A 25 -16.77 -3.31 2.80
C GLU A 25 -15.84 -3.84 3.89
N SER A 26 -15.60 -3.05 4.95
CA SER A 26 -14.74 -3.46 6.08
C SER A 26 -15.47 -4.19 7.20
N GLY A 27 -16.80 -4.33 7.11
CA GLY A 27 -17.62 -4.90 8.19
C GLY A 27 -17.62 -4.06 9.49
N LEU A 28 -17.09 -2.84 9.45
CA LEU A 28 -17.05 -1.92 10.58
C LEU A 28 -18.32 -1.06 10.63
N SER A 29 -18.75 -0.67 11.83
CA SER A 29 -19.89 0.24 11.95
C SER A 29 -19.57 1.61 11.34
N GLN A 30 -20.58 2.28 10.77
CA GLN A 30 -20.40 3.67 10.29
C GLN A 30 -19.92 4.61 11.40
N THR A 31 -20.37 4.39 12.65
CA THR A 31 -19.92 5.14 13.82
C THR A 31 -18.43 4.93 14.08
N THR A 32 -17.93 3.69 13.95
CA THR A 32 -16.51 3.37 14.05
C THR A 32 -15.70 4.15 13.02
N ILE A 33 -16.08 4.08 11.74
CA ILE A 33 -15.38 4.81 10.67
C ILE A 33 -15.48 6.33 10.88
N SER A 34 -16.65 6.85 11.26
CA SER A 34 -16.82 8.28 11.55
C SER A 34 -15.96 8.74 12.73
N ASN A 35 -15.76 7.90 13.75
CA ASN A 35 -14.96 8.25 14.93
C ASN A 35 -13.47 8.35 14.62
N ILE A 36 -12.97 7.53 13.68
CA ILE A 36 -11.59 7.61 13.17
C ILE A 36 -11.30 9.03 12.65
N PHE A 37 -12.26 9.65 11.96
CA PHE A 37 -12.08 10.98 11.35
C PHE A 37 -12.46 12.15 12.24
N LYS A 38 -13.43 12.00 13.15
CA LYS A 38 -13.96 13.11 13.95
C LYS A 38 -13.17 13.41 15.22
N ARG A 39 -12.66 12.38 15.91
CA ARG A 39 -12.07 12.54 17.25
C ARG A 39 -10.55 12.59 17.26
N ASN A 40 -9.94 12.70 16.08
CA ASN A 40 -8.51 12.47 15.88
C ASN A 40 -8.04 11.15 16.52
N ASN A 41 -8.93 10.16 16.59
CA ASN A 41 -8.68 8.92 17.30
C ASN A 41 -7.82 8.03 16.41
N GLN A 42 -6.68 7.58 16.92
CA GLN A 42 -5.82 6.65 16.19
C GLN A 42 -6.59 5.33 16.01
N PRO A 43 -6.83 4.85 14.77
CA PRO A 43 -7.47 3.56 14.57
C PRO A 43 -6.59 2.46 15.17
N SER A 44 -7.22 1.50 15.83
CA SER A 44 -6.51 0.33 16.37
C SER A 44 -6.03 -0.58 15.23
N LEU A 45 -5.02 -1.40 15.50
CA LEU A 45 -4.48 -2.34 14.50
C LEU A 45 -5.56 -3.26 13.89
N PRO A 46 -6.52 -3.83 14.64
CA PRO A 46 -7.61 -4.61 14.06
C PRO A 46 -8.49 -3.80 13.09
N THR A 47 -8.74 -2.53 13.42
CA THR A 47 -9.52 -1.62 12.57
C THR A 47 -8.79 -1.36 11.26
N VAL A 48 -7.48 -1.10 11.33
CA VAL A 48 -6.63 -0.91 10.15
C VAL A 48 -6.60 -2.19 9.31
N ASN A 49 -6.48 -3.36 9.92
CA ASN A 49 -6.44 -4.62 9.20
C ASN A 49 -7.75 -4.88 8.43
N ALA A 50 -8.92 -4.67 9.07
CA ALA A 50 -10.21 -4.80 8.40
C ALA A 50 -10.36 -3.83 7.20
N ILE A 51 -9.84 -2.60 7.34
CA ILE A 51 -9.82 -1.64 6.23
C ILE A 51 -8.85 -2.08 5.13
N CYS A 52 -7.69 -2.66 5.47
CA CYS A 52 -6.74 -3.18 4.48
C CYS A 52 -7.33 -4.34 3.68
N GLU A 53 -7.99 -5.28 4.36
CA GLU A 53 -8.69 -6.41 3.75
C GLU A 53 -9.79 -5.93 2.81
N ALA A 54 -10.62 -4.97 3.24
CA ALA A 54 -11.64 -4.36 2.40
C ALA A 54 -11.04 -3.69 1.15
N CYS A 55 -9.93 -2.98 1.32
CA CYS A 55 -9.23 -2.31 0.22
C CYS A 55 -8.42 -3.27 -0.68
N GLY A 56 -8.29 -4.55 -0.31
CA GLY A 56 -7.49 -5.54 -1.05
C GLY A 56 -5.98 -5.28 -0.99
N ILE A 57 -5.49 -4.64 0.09
CA ILE A 57 -4.07 -4.33 0.29
C ILE A 57 -3.51 -5.10 1.48
N LYS A 58 -2.20 -5.34 1.48
CA LYS A 58 -1.51 -5.88 2.65
C LYS A 58 -1.33 -4.79 3.71
N LEU A 59 -1.33 -5.20 4.97
CA LEU A 59 -1.10 -4.28 6.09
C LEU A 59 0.24 -3.52 5.96
N ALA A 60 1.31 -4.14 5.46
CA ALA A 60 2.58 -3.44 5.19
C ALA A 60 2.45 -2.32 4.15
N GLN A 61 1.56 -2.47 3.16
CA GLN A 61 1.28 -1.45 2.13
C GLN A 61 0.48 -0.26 2.67
N PHE A 62 -0.18 -0.43 3.82
CA PHE A 62 -0.84 0.66 4.51
C PHE A 62 0.17 1.64 5.11
N PHE A 63 1.30 1.14 5.64
CA PHE A 63 2.30 1.95 6.34
C PHE A 63 3.42 2.52 5.45
N THR A 64 3.44 2.17 4.16
CA THR A 64 4.39 2.72 3.17
C THR A 64 3.86 4.06 2.65
N GLU A 65 4.09 5.11 3.42
CA GLU A 65 3.52 6.45 3.21
C GLU A 65 4.15 7.23 2.04
N ASN A 66 5.23 6.72 1.42
CA ASN A 66 6.02 7.46 0.41
C ASN A 66 6.68 6.60 -0.66
N GLU A 67 6.44 5.29 -0.70
CA GLU A 67 6.78 4.58 -1.93
C GLU A 67 5.63 4.86 -2.89
N PRO A 68 5.91 5.41 -4.09
CA PRO A 68 4.89 5.37 -5.13
C PRO A 68 4.39 3.94 -5.11
N VAL A 69 3.05 3.80 -5.02
CA VAL A 69 2.34 2.55 -5.21
C VAL A 69 3.18 1.77 -6.19
N ASN A 70 3.54 0.53 -5.86
CA ASN A 70 4.13 -0.41 -6.78
C ASN A 70 3.11 -0.59 -7.94
N VAL A 71 2.97 0.44 -8.77
CA VAL A 71 2.70 0.33 -10.18
C VAL A 71 3.71 -0.73 -10.58
N PRO A 72 3.32 -1.72 -11.39
CA PRO A 72 4.27 -2.43 -12.20
C PRO A 72 4.99 -1.38 -13.06
N ASN A 73 5.92 -0.65 -12.47
CA ASN A 73 6.87 0.14 -13.18
C ASN A 73 7.94 -0.86 -13.61
N ALA A 74 8.69 -0.52 -14.65
CA ALA A 74 9.77 -1.37 -15.14
C ALA A 74 10.70 -1.84 -14.01
N GLN A 75 10.81 -1.09 -12.90
CA GLN A 75 11.59 -1.46 -11.72
C GLN A 75 11.10 -2.74 -11.03
N SER A 76 9.79 -2.96 -10.86
CA SER A 76 9.31 -4.14 -10.13
C SER A 76 9.49 -5.43 -10.94
N GLU A 77 9.27 -5.35 -12.25
CA GLU A 77 9.53 -6.47 -13.16
C GLU A 77 11.02 -6.75 -13.23
N LEU A 78 11.84 -5.72 -13.43
CA LEU A 78 13.30 -5.82 -13.41
C LEU A 78 13.82 -6.44 -12.11
N ASN A 79 13.33 -5.98 -10.95
CA ASN A 79 13.71 -6.51 -9.63
C ASN A 79 13.36 -8.00 -9.50
N SER A 80 12.19 -8.42 -9.99
CA SER A 80 11.80 -9.82 -9.99
C SER A 80 12.67 -10.67 -10.92
N SER A 81 12.99 -10.17 -12.11
CA SER A 81 13.87 -10.84 -13.05
C SER A 81 15.29 -10.96 -12.49
N VAL A 82 15.85 -9.90 -11.92
CA VAL A 82 17.18 -9.90 -11.27
C VAL A 82 17.23 -10.87 -10.09
N ALA A 83 16.16 -10.95 -9.29
CA ALA A 83 16.07 -11.89 -8.18
C ALA A 83 16.14 -13.36 -8.65
N SER A 84 15.59 -13.66 -9.83
CA SER A 84 15.60 -15.01 -10.42
C SER A 84 16.93 -15.42 -11.10
N LEU A 85 17.85 -14.48 -11.31
CA LEU A 85 19.13 -14.76 -11.95
C LEU A 85 20.12 -15.47 -11.02
N ARG A 86 20.92 -16.35 -11.62
CA ARG A 86 22.12 -16.95 -11.00
C ARG A 86 23.26 -15.92 -10.93
N GLU A 87 24.28 -16.22 -10.12
CA GLU A 87 25.39 -15.30 -9.85
C GLU A 87 26.14 -14.88 -11.13
N ASP A 88 26.39 -15.84 -12.04
CA ASP A 88 27.01 -15.61 -13.34
C ASP A 88 26.20 -14.62 -14.22
N GLN A 89 24.88 -14.70 -14.15
CA GLN A 89 23.98 -13.86 -14.94
C GLN A 89 23.83 -12.45 -14.34
N ARG A 90 23.88 -12.33 -13.01
CA ARG A 90 23.87 -11.02 -12.34
C ARG A 90 25.15 -10.24 -12.61
N GLU A 91 26.29 -10.92 -12.65
CA GLU A 91 27.58 -10.30 -12.93
C GLU A 91 27.65 -9.79 -14.38
N ALA A 92 27.16 -10.58 -15.35
CA ALA A 92 27.04 -10.15 -16.74
C ALA A 92 26.09 -8.96 -16.91
N LEU A 93 24.94 -8.98 -16.24
CA LEU A 93 24.00 -7.86 -16.25
C LEU A 93 24.60 -6.59 -15.64
N ALA A 94 25.32 -6.71 -14.53
CA ALA A 94 25.99 -5.58 -13.89
C ALA A 94 27.09 -4.98 -14.79
N ALA A 95 27.84 -5.82 -15.51
CA ALA A 95 28.82 -5.38 -16.50
C ALA A 95 28.15 -4.63 -17.65
N PHE A 96 27.03 -5.14 -18.17
CA PHE A 96 26.27 -4.49 -19.24
C PHE A 96 25.72 -3.12 -18.82
N ILE A 97 25.11 -3.01 -17.63
CA ILE A 97 24.58 -1.74 -17.12
C ILE A 97 25.69 -0.69 -17.01
N LYS A 98 26.88 -1.07 -16.55
CA LYS A 98 28.07 -0.19 -16.49
C LYS A 98 28.56 0.31 -17.85
N THR A 99 28.14 -0.32 -18.96
CA THR A 99 28.48 0.17 -20.31
C THR A 99 27.51 1.23 -20.84
N ILE A 100 26.34 1.36 -20.21
CA ILE A 100 25.25 2.23 -20.67
C ILE A 100 25.13 3.50 -19.81
N VAL A 101 25.58 3.43 -18.55
CA VAL A 101 25.60 4.55 -17.59
C VAL A 101 27.01 5.11 -17.49
#